data_AF-A0A8T7JNM0-F1
#
_entry.id   AF-A0A8T7JNM0-F1
#
_cell.length_a   1.000
_cell.length_b   1.000
_cell.length_c   1.000
_cell.angle_alpha   90.00
_cell.angle_beta   90.00
_cell.angle_gamma   90.00
#
_symmetry.space_group_name_H-M   'P 1'
#
loop_
_entity.id
_entity.type
_entity.pdbx_description
1 polymer ?
#
loop_
_entity_poly.entity_id
_entity_poly.type
_entity_poly.pdbx_seq_one_letter_code
_entity_poly.pdbx_strand_id
1 'polypeptide(L)'
;MIDPVIFSFKLFNLQVELTWYGLIVMSSVLIGGWLAEKEVRRRGENGEALIDAMVWAVVAGIIGARLWYVVNAIIGGNRSYIEDPISIIRPPIAGLHIFGGLLFGAIVLIGYLKNNGYDVWLFLDSVAPVVLVGQAIGRLGNFINQELYGPPTNLPWGISIPADHRLPAFADLSTYPVETTRFHPTFAYEMILNVLAYLFILWYSRQNERELKPGAVFSLWLIFAGFNRV
;
A
#
# COMPACT_ATOMS: atom_id res chain seq x y z
N MET A 1 3.95 -12.68 -20.57
CA MET A 1 3.99 -11.52 -19.64
C MET A 1 2.58 -10.97 -19.55
N ILE A 2 2.16 -10.47 -18.39
CA ILE A 2 0.83 -9.89 -18.22
C ILE A 2 0.91 -8.44 -18.66
N ASP A 3 0.05 -8.03 -19.61
CA ASP A 3 -0.09 -6.61 -19.96
C ASP A 3 -0.59 -5.84 -18.72
N PRO A 4 0.13 -4.81 -18.24
CA PRO A 4 -0.30 -4.03 -17.07
C PRO A 4 -1.62 -3.28 -17.30
N VAL A 5 -1.98 -3.01 -18.56
CA VAL A 5 -3.24 -2.37 -18.95
C VAL A 5 -4.28 -3.44 -19.27
N ILE A 6 -5.41 -3.40 -18.57
CA ILE A 6 -6.54 -4.30 -18.81
C ILE A 6 -7.28 -3.87 -20.07
N PHE A 7 -7.64 -2.58 -20.12
CA PHE A 7 -8.17 -1.93 -21.32
C PHE A 7 -7.99 -0.42 -21.22
N SER A 8 -7.98 0.23 -22.38
CA SER A 8 -7.90 1.68 -22.52
C SER A 8 -9.05 2.19 -23.36
N PHE A 9 -9.60 3.35 -23.02
CA PHE A 9 -10.59 4.05 -23.84
C PHE A 9 -10.32 5.55 -23.83
N LYS A 10 -10.76 6.23 -24.90
CA LYS A 10 -10.70 7.69 -24.98
C LYS A 10 -12.01 8.28 -24.48
N LEU A 11 -11.92 9.16 -23.50
CA LEU A 11 -13.03 9.97 -23.01
C LEU A 11 -12.70 11.43 -23.29
N PHE A 12 -13.36 12.02 -24.29
CA PHE A 12 -13.00 13.32 -24.87
C PHE A 12 -11.52 13.35 -25.32
N ASN A 13 -10.71 14.25 -24.76
CA ASN A 13 -9.27 14.36 -25.04
C ASN A 13 -8.40 13.59 -24.03
N LEU A 14 -9.00 12.80 -23.13
CA LEU A 14 -8.28 12.04 -22.12
C LEU A 14 -8.22 10.56 -22.52
N GLN A 15 -7.02 9.99 -22.52
CA GLN A 15 -6.82 8.55 -22.55
C GLN A 15 -6.97 8.01 -21.13
N VAL A 16 -7.97 7.16 -20.92
CA VAL A 16 -8.23 6.51 -19.63
C VAL A 16 -7.82 5.05 -19.75
N GLU A 17 -6.93 4.63 -18.85
CA GLU A 17 -6.41 3.27 -18.80
C GLU A 17 -6.83 2.63 -17.48
N LEU A 18 -7.48 1.47 -17.57
CA LEU A 18 -7.69 0.63 -16.40
C LEU A 18 -6.50 -0.31 -16.29
N THR A 19 -5.71 -0.16 -15.24
CA THR A 19 -4.54 -1.00 -14.99
C THR A 19 -4.83 -2.06 -13.95
N TRP A 20 -4.12 -3.19 -14.02
CA TRP A 20 -4.15 -4.20 -12.95
C TRP A 20 -3.75 -3.60 -11.61
N TYR A 21 -2.77 -2.71 -11.60
CA TYR A 21 -2.34 -2.02 -10.39
C TYR A 21 -3.49 -1.27 -9.72
N GLY A 22 -4.25 -0.47 -10.48
CA GLY A 22 -5.43 0.24 -9.95
C GLY A 22 -6.49 -0.71 -9.40
N LEU A 23 -6.78 -1.80 -10.11
CA LEU A 23 -7.75 -2.81 -9.68
C LEU A 23 -7.32 -3.52 -8.38
N ILE A 24 -6.04 -3.88 -8.27
CA ILE A 24 -5.46 -4.53 -7.09
C ILE A 24 -5.49 -3.59 -5.88
N VAL A 25 -5.10 -2.33 -6.07
CA VAL A 25 -5.14 -1.33 -4.99
C VAL A 25 -6.57 -1.11 -4.50
N MET A 26 -7.54 -0.97 -5.40
CA MET A 26 -8.95 -0.84 -5.02
C MET A 26 -9.45 -2.08 -4.27
N SER A 27 -9.11 -3.28 -4.76
CA SER A 27 -9.47 -4.54 -4.10
C SER A 27 -8.86 -4.63 -2.70
N SER A 28 -7.61 -4.20 -2.53
CA SER A 28 -6.94 -4.10 -1.24
C SER A 28 -7.69 -3.17 -0.27
N VAL A 29 -8.12 -2.00 -0.73
CA VAL A 29 -8.90 -1.04 0.10
C VAL A 29 -10.23 -1.65 0.52
N LEU A 30 -10.96 -2.31 -0.40
CA LEU A 30 -12.26 -2.92 -0.10
C LEU A 30 -12.14 -4.10 0.87
N ILE A 31 -11.22 -5.03 0.60
CA ILE A 31 -10.98 -6.19 1.47
C ILE A 31 -10.49 -5.72 2.84
N GLY A 32 -9.58 -4.73 2.86
CA GLY A 32 -9.07 -4.16 4.09
C GLY A 32 -10.16 -3.47 4.91
N GLY A 33 -11.00 -2.65 4.27
CA GLY A 33 -12.12 -1.99 4.94
C GLY A 33 -13.10 -2.99 5.54
N TRP A 34 -13.46 -4.02 4.77
CA TRP A 34 -14.35 -5.08 5.24
C TRP A 34 -13.78 -5.87 6.43
N LEU A 35 -12.49 -6.25 6.39
CA LEU A 35 -11.85 -6.95 7.50
C LEU A 35 -11.75 -6.09 8.76
N ALA A 36 -11.41 -4.80 8.59
CA ALA A 36 -11.31 -3.88 9.71
C ALA A 36 -12.69 -3.58 10.32
N GLU A 37 -13.73 -3.39 9.49
CA GLU A 37 -15.11 -3.22 9.94
C GLU A 37 -15.55 -4.42 10.78
N LYS A 38 -15.28 -5.64 10.30
CA LYS A 38 -15.61 -6.87 11.02
C LYS A 38 -14.93 -6.93 12.39
N GLU A 39 -13.67 -6.50 12.48
CA GLU A 39 -12.93 -6.48 13.74
C GLU A 39 -13.43 -5.38 14.69
N VAL A 40 -13.78 -4.20 14.19
CA VAL A 40 -14.42 -3.13 14.98
C VAL A 40 -15.75 -3.62 15.56
N ARG A 41 -16.62 -4.22 14.73
CA ARG A 41 -17.91 -4.78 15.20
C ARG A 41 -17.70 -5.89 16.22
N ARG A 42 -16.69 -6.75 16.06
CA ARG A 42 -16.36 -7.83 17.02
C ARG A 42 -16.00 -7.25 18.40
N ARG A 43 -15.35 -6.08 18.43
CA ARG A 43 -14.95 -5.38 19.66
C ARG A 43 -16.07 -4.52 20.25
N GLY A 44 -17.28 -4.56 19.68
CA GLY A 44 -18.47 -3.91 20.22
C GLY A 44 -18.69 -2.47 19.76
N GLU A 45 -17.91 -1.99 18.79
CA GLU A 45 -18.00 -0.63 18.26
C GLU A 45 -18.73 -0.56 16.91
N ASN A 46 -19.11 0.65 16.50
CA ASN A 46 -19.82 0.85 15.24
C ASN A 46 -18.89 0.68 14.02
N GLY A 47 -19.03 -0.44 13.32
CA GLY A 47 -18.29 -0.69 12.07
C GLY A 47 -18.62 0.29 10.95
N GLU A 48 -19.85 0.81 10.87
CA GLU A 48 -20.25 1.76 9.83
C GLU A 48 -19.50 3.08 9.97
N ALA A 49 -19.23 3.51 11.20
CA ALA A 49 -18.40 4.68 11.47
C ALA A 49 -16.99 4.54 10.91
N LEU A 50 -16.42 3.33 10.88
CA LEU A 50 -15.14 3.09 10.24
C LEU A 50 -15.25 3.26 8.71
N ILE A 51 -16.29 2.69 8.09
CA ILE A 51 -16.49 2.81 6.64
C ILE A 51 -16.69 4.29 6.24
N ASP A 52 -17.51 5.03 6.99
CA ASP A 52 -17.71 6.47 6.79
C ASP A 52 -16.39 7.24 6.92
N ALA A 53 -15.61 6.96 7.96
CA ALA A 53 -14.30 7.57 8.15
C ALA A 53 -13.32 7.21 7.02
N MET A 54 -13.37 5.96 6.53
CA MET A 54 -12.50 5.46 5.47
C MET A 54 -12.73 6.17 4.14
N VAL A 55 -13.98 6.51 3.79
CA VAL A 55 -14.27 7.30 2.58
C VAL A 55 -13.51 8.62 2.62
N TRP A 56 -13.58 9.35 3.74
CA TRP A 56 -12.85 10.59 3.92
C TRP A 56 -11.32 10.38 3.98
N ALA A 57 -10.87 9.32 4.65
CA ALA A 57 -9.45 9.00 4.76
C ALA A 57 -8.82 8.64 3.40
N VAL A 58 -9.54 7.94 2.52
CA VAL A 58 -9.06 7.61 1.16
C VAL A 58 -8.94 8.88 0.31
N VAL A 59 -9.94 9.75 0.34
CA VAL A 59 -9.89 11.04 -0.38
C VAL A 59 -8.71 11.89 0.12
N ALA A 60 -8.59 12.04 1.44
CA ALA A 60 -7.49 12.76 2.06
C ALA A 60 -6.13 12.12 1.77
N GLY A 61 -6.07 10.79 1.71
CA GLY A 61 -4.87 10.04 1.37
C GLY A 61 -4.44 10.26 -0.08
N ILE A 62 -5.35 10.27 -1.04
CA ILE A 62 -5.02 10.58 -2.45
C ILE A 62 -4.45 12.01 -2.56
N ILE A 63 -5.10 12.97 -1.91
CA ILE A 63 -4.65 14.37 -1.87
C ILE A 63 -3.28 14.46 -1.20
N GLY A 64 -3.11 13.88 -0.01
CA GLY A 64 -1.88 13.89 0.75
C GLY A 64 -0.72 13.22 0.02
N ALA A 65 -0.98 12.10 -0.67
CA ALA A 65 0.02 11.41 -1.48
C ALA A 65 0.54 12.29 -2.61
N ARG A 66 -0.35 13.07 -3.25
CA ARG A 66 0.04 14.02 -4.30
C ARG A 66 0.81 15.21 -3.74
N LEU A 67 0.30 15.83 -2.67
CA LEU A 67 0.94 16.97 -2.04
C LEU A 67 2.34 16.61 -1.52
N TRP A 68 2.48 15.46 -0.88
CA TRP A 68 3.77 14.99 -0.38
C TRP A 68 4.76 14.75 -1.52
N TYR A 69 4.32 14.14 -2.62
CA TYR A 69 5.17 13.98 -3.81
C TYR A 69 5.65 15.33 -4.36
N VAL A 70 4.74 16.29 -4.52
CA VAL A 70 5.06 17.64 -5.02
C VAL A 70 6.04 18.37 -4.10
N VAL A 71 5.82 18.31 -2.78
CA VAL A 71 6.74 18.90 -1.80
C VAL A 71 8.14 18.30 -1.92
N ASN A 72 8.26 16.97 -2.02
CA ASN A 72 9.56 16.32 -2.20
C ASN A 72 10.22 16.68 -3.54
N ALA A 73 9.43 16.80 -4.61
CA ALA A 73 9.95 17.25 -5.91
C ALA A 73 10.53 18.67 -5.83
N ILE A 74 9.81 19.60 -5.19
CA ILE A 74 10.25 20.98 -4.99
C ILE A 74 11.53 21.04 -4.14
N ILE A 75 11.54 20.34 -3.01
CA ILE A 75 12.71 20.27 -2.12
C ILE A 75 13.90 19.64 -2.85
N GLY A 76 13.66 18.65 -3.71
CA GLY A 76 14.66 18.02 -4.58
C GLY A 76 15.13 18.89 -5.76
N GLY A 77 14.70 20.15 -5.86
CA GLY A 77 15.14 21.12 -6.86
C GLY A 77 14.26 21.22 -8.11
N ASN A 78 13.16 20.46 -8.20
CA ASN A 78 12.23 20.56 -9.30
C ASN A 78 11.28 21.76 -9.11
N ARG A 79 11.49 22.83 -9.88
CA ARG A 79 10.70 24.07 -9.81
C ARG A 79 9.42 24.05 -10.66
N SER A 80 9.18 23.01 -11.45
CA SER A 80 8.02 22.95 -12.38
C SER A 80 6.67 23.16 -11.68
N TYR A 81 6.50 22.66 -10.46
CA TYR A 81 5.27 22.84 -9.68
C TYR A 81 5.10 24.25 -9.09
N ILE A 82 6.17 25.03 -8.99
CA ILE A 82 6.12 26.45 -8.59
C ILE A 82 5.77 27.30 -9.81
N GLU A 83 6.34 26.95 -10.97
CA GLU A 83 6.17 27.68 -12.23
C GLU A 83 4.78 27.43 -12.87
N ASP A 84 4.25 26.21 -12.74
CA ASP A 84 2.91 25.83 -13.20
C ASP A 84 2.13 25.12 -12.08
N PRO A 85 1.55 25.85 -11.10
CA PRO A 85 0.86 25.25 -9.96
C PRO A 85 -0.33 24.36 -10.35
N ILE A 86 -0.97 24.62 -11.49
CA ILE A 86 -2.11 23.81 -11.93
C ILE A 86 -1.68 22.40 -12.39
N SER A 87 -0.38 22.19 -12.69
CA SER A 87 0.18 20.85 -12.94
C SER A 87 0.10 19.90 -11.74
N ILE A 88 -0.13 20.42 -10.53
CA ILE A 88 -0.34 19.61 -9.32
C ILE A 88 -1.59 18.73 -9.46
N ILE A 89 -2.64 19.24 -10.11
CA ILE A 89 -3.95 18.56 -10.23
C ILE A 89 -4.32 18.20 -11.67
N ARG A 90 -3.52 18.60 -12.66
CA ARG A 90 -3.79 18.36 -14.08
C ARG A 90 -3.68 16.85 -14.41
N PRO A 91 -4.73 16.21 -14.94
CA PRO A 91 -4.65 14.83 -15.41
C PRO A 91 -3.76 14.69 -16.67
N PRO A 92 -3.11 13.53 -16.90
CA PRO A 92 -3.05 12.38 -16.02
C PRO A 92 -2.21 12.67 -14.76
N ILE A 93 -2.76 12.37 -13.58
CA ILE A 93 -2.07 12.58 -12.31
C ILE A 93 -1.12 11.40 -12.09
N ALA A 94 0.18 11.65 -12.20
CA ALA A 94 1.24 10.70 -11.89
C ALA A 94 2.15 11.25 -10.78
N GLY A 95 2.84 10.40 -10.04
CA GLY A 95 3.66 10.82 -8.91
C GLY A 95 2.84 10.99 -7.64
N LEU A 96 2.65 9.88 -6.93
CA LEU A 96 2.00 9.78 -5.63
C LEU A 96 3.02 9.19 -4.65
N HIS A 97 3.11 9.78 -3.45
CA HIS A 97 4.02 9.29 -2.42
C HIS A 97 3.24 8.66 -1.27
N ILE A 98 3.50 7.38 -1.00
CA ILE A 98 2.74 6.59 -0.01
C ILE A 98 2.73 7.21 1.39
N PHE A 99 3.83 7.83 1.81
CA PHE A 99 3.90 8.49 3.12
C PHE A 99 2.87 9.60 3.28
N GLY A 100 2.67 10.41 2.23
CA GLY A 100 1.65 11.46 2.24
C GLY A 100 0.24 10.88 2.34
N GLY A 101 0.00 9.76 1.64
CA GLY A 101 -1.28 9.06 1.72
C GLY A 101 -1.58 8.51 3.10
N LEU A 102 -0.61 7.84 3.71
CA LEU A 102 -0.75 7.30 5.05
C LEU A 102 -0.94 8.41 6.10
N LEU A 103 -0.15 9.48 6.03
CA LEU A 103 -0.19 10.58 7.00
C LEU A 103 -1.54 11.31 6.96
N PHE A 104 -1.99 11.75 5.78
CA PHE A 104 -3.22 12.51 5.65
C PHE A 104 -4.46 11.63 5.89
N GLY A 105 -4.42 10.38 5.41
CA GLY A 105 -5.47 9.40 5.71
C GLY A 105 -5.60 9.14 7.21
N ALA A 106 -4.49 8.96 7.93
CA ALA A 106 -4.48 8.77 9.37
C ALA A 106 -5.00 10.00 10.13
N ILE A 107 -4.58 11.21 9.73
CA ILE A 107 -5.07 12.47 10.33
C ILE A 107 -6.59 12.56 10.23
N VAL A 108 -7.15 12.30 9.04
CA VAL A 108 -8.60 12.39 8.82
C VAL A 108 -9.36 11.27 9.53
N LEU A 109 -8.85 10.03 9.52
CA LEU A 109 -9.43 8.93 10.28
C LEU A 109 -9.49 9.25 11.78
N ILE A 110 -8.36 9.65 12.37
CA ILE A 110 -8.28 9.97 13.80
C ILE A 110 -9.15 11.19 14.14
N GLY A 111 -9.14 12.22 13.29
CA GLY A 111 -9.98 13.41 13.48
C GLY A 111 -11.47 13.08 13.43
N TYR A 112 -11.90 12.27 12.46
CA TYR A 112 -13.28 11.81 12.35
C TYR A 112 -13.70 11.04 13.60
N LEU A 113 -12.89 10.07 14.03
CA LEU A 113 -13.22 9.23 15.19
C LEU A 113 -13.32 10.06 16.47
N LYS A 114 -12.37 10.96 16.71
CA LYS A 114 -12.40 11.87 17.88
C LYS A 114 -13.62 12.78 17.87
N ASN A 115 -13.93 13.40 16.74
CA ASN A 115 -15.03 14.36 16.63
C ASN A 115 -16.40 13.69 16.83
N ASN A 116 -16.52 12.39 16.56
CA ASN A 116 -17.74 11.62 16.75
C ASN A 116 -17.76 10.84 18.09
N GLY A 117 -16.75 11.03 18.96
CA GLY A 117 -16.73 10.42 20.29
C GLY A 117 -16.36 8.94 20.35
N TYR A 118 -15.75 8.39 19.29
CA TYR A 118 -15.31 6.99 19.24
C TYR A 118 -13.96 6.77 19.93
N ASP A 119 -13.72 5.56 20.45
CA ASP A 119 -12.42 5.15 20.96
C ASP A 119 -11.41 4.95 19.81
N VAL A 120 -10.58 5.96 19.59
CA VAL A 120 -9.53 5.95 18.57
C VAL A 120 -8.61 4.73 18.68
N TRP A 121 -8.26 4.30 19.89
CA TRP A 121 -7.32 3.21 20.09
C TRP A 121 -7.92 1.86 19.68
N LEU A 122 -9.19 1.64 19.99
CA LEU A 122 -9.90 0.44 19.55
C LEU A 122 -9.96 0.36 18.02
N PHE A 123 -10.27 1.48 17.36
CA PHE A 123 -10.28 1.54 15.90
C PHE A 123 -8.88 1.34 15.31
N LEU A 124 -7.84 1.97 15.86
CA LEU A 124 -6.47 1.75 15.42
C LEU A 124 -6.03 0.29 15.62
N ASP A 125 -6.32 -0.31 16.76
CA ASP A 125 -6.04 -1.73 17.02
C ASP A 125 -6.78 -2.68 16.07
N SER A 126 -7.90 -2.25 15.51
CA SER A 126 -8.68 -3.01 14.54
C SER A 126 -8.18 -2.82 13.10
N VAL A 127 -7.79 -1.59 12.74
CA VAL A 127 -7.37 -1.23 11.38
C VAL A 127 -5.92 -1.62 11.10
N ALA A 128 -5.01 -1.43 12.06
CA ALA A 128 -3.57 -1.56 11.83
C ALA A 128 -3.16 -2.94 11.31
N PRO A 129 -3.59 -4.07 11.93
CA PRO A 129 -3.21 -5.39 11.43
C PRO A 129 -3.66 -5.61 9.98
N VAL A 130 -4.81 -5.05 9.60
CA VAL A 130 -5.38 -5.21 8.27
C VAL A 130 -4.57 -4.47 7.20
N VAL A 131 -3.79 -3.45 7.57
CA VAL A 131 -2.85 -2.80 6.64
C VAL A 131 -1.84 -3.81 6.08
N LEU A 132 -1.44 -4.83 6.84
CA LEU A 132 -0.55 -5.90 6.35
C LEU A 132 -1.22 -6.71 5.23
N VAL A 133 -2.52 -7.00 5.35
CA VAL A 133 -3.29 -7.68 4.30
C VAL A 133 -3.34 -6.81 3.04
N GLY A 134 -3.60 -5.51 3.19
CA GLY A 134 -3.60 -4.58 2.07
C GLY A 134 -2.24 -4.51 1.36
N GLN A 135 -1.14 -4.46 2.13
CA GLN A 135 0.21 -4.52 1.57
C GLN A 135 0.47 -5.84 0.84
N ALA A 136 0.07 -6.97 1.41
CA ALA A 136 0.20 -8.28 0.79
C ALA A 136 -0.53 -8.35 -0.57
N ILE A 137 -1.77 -7.88 -0.64
CA ILE A 137 -2.54 -7.80 -1.88
C ILE A 137 -1.85 -6.85 -2.87
N GLY A 138 -1.40 -5.69 -2.41
CA GLY A 138 -0.67 -4.71 -3.24
C GLY A 138 0.59 -5.27 -3.90
N ARG A 139 1.28 -6.23 -3.26
CA ARG A 139 2.47 -6.90 -3.83
C ARG A 139 2.18 -7.69 -5.11
N LEU A 140 0.93 -8.08 -5.36
CA LEU A 140 0.52 -8.64 -6.65
C LEU A 140 0.70 -7.66 -7.81
N GLY A 141 0.51 -6.36 -7.55
CA GLY A 141 0.76 -5.31 -8.53
C GLY A 141 2.24 -5.27 -8.93
N ASN A 142 3.14 -5.46 -7.97
CA ASN A 142 4.58 -5.49 -8.26
C ASN A 142 4.98 -6.71 -9.09
N PHE A 143 4.34 -7.86 -8.87
CA PHE A 143 4.51 -9.03 -9.71
C PHE A 143 4.07 -8.76 -11.16
N ILE A 144 2.92 -8.13 -11.37
CA ILE A 144 2.43 -7.82 -12.71
C ILE A 144 3.34 -6.80 -13.40
N ASN A 145 3.74 -5.75 -12.69
CA ASN A 145 4.61 -4.69 -13.20
C ASN A 145 6.10 -5.10 -13.33
N GLN A 146 6.47 -6.29 -12.85
CA GLN A 146 7.85 -6.78 -12.80
C GLN A 146 8.80 -5.83 -12.04
N GLU A 147 8.32 -5.24 -10.95
CA GLU A 147 9.07 -4.31 -10.10
C GLU A 147 9.28 -4.87 -8.68
N LEU A 148 10.15 -4.24 -7.89
CA LEU A 148 10.39 -4.61 -6.47
C LEU A 148 10.80 -6.09 -6.26
N TYR A 149 11.55 -6.63 -7.23
CA TYR A 149 12.24 -7.91 -7.12
C TYR A 149 13.63 -7.72 -6.47
N GLY A 150 14.23 -8.82 -5.99
CA GLY A 150 15.47 -8.82 -5.23
C GLY A 150 16.72 -9.07 -6.08
N PRO A 151 17.88 -9.34 -5.45
CA PRO A 151 19.12 -9.63 -6.17
C PRO A 151 19.05 -10.97 -6.94
N PRO A 152 20.01 -11.23 -7.85
CA PRO A 152 20.16 -12.51 -8.52
C PRO A 152 20.24 -13.68 -7.55
N THR A 153 19.72 -14.84 -7.94
CA THR A 153 19.66 -16.05 -7.12
C THR A 153 19.79 -17.32 -7.93
N ASN A 154 20.33 -18.36 -7.30
CA ASN A 154 20.39 -19.72 -7.85
C ASN A 154 19.34 -20.65 -7.22
N LEU A 155 18.44 -20.11 -6.39
CA LEU A 155 17.38 -20.89 -5.75
C LEU A 155 16.31 -21.32 -6.76
N PRO A 156 15.69 -22.49 -6.58
CA PRO A 156 14.80 -23.09 -7.58
C PRO A 156 13.49 -22.31 -7.81
N TRP A 157 13.14 -21.39 -6.91
CA TRP A 157 11.97 -20.50 -7.03
C TRP A 157 12.32 -19.09 -7.53
N GLY A 158 13.55 -18.88 -8.01
CA GLY A 158 13.94 -17.61 -8.63
C GLY A 158 13.13 -17.33 -9.90
N ILE A 159 12.74 -16.07 -10.09
CA ILE A 159 11.93 -15.64 -11.23
C ILE A 159 12.79 -14.99 -12.32
N SER A 160 12.37 -15.09 -13.59
CA SER A 160 12.99 -14.34 -14.68
C SER A 160 12.40 -12.94 -14.76
N ILE A 161 13.26 -11.93 -14.96
CA ILE A 161 12.86 -10.53 -15.19
C ILE A 161 13.30 -10.11 -16.61
N PRO A 162 12.37 -9.65 -17.45
CA PRO A 162 12.64 -9.13 -18.80
C PRO A 162 13.65 -7.99 -18.77
N ALA A 163 14.48 -7.87 -19.82
CA ALA A 163 15.59 -6.91 -19.86
C ALA A 163 15.16 -5.45 -19.64
N ASP A 164 14.01 -5.05 -20.19
CA ASP A 164 13.41 -3.73 -20.09
C ASP A 164 12.82 -3.40 -18.71
N HIS A 165 12.56 -4.42 -17.89
CA HIS A 165 12.09 -4.26 -16.51
C HIS A 165 13.22 -4.35 -15.48
N ARG A 166 14.48 -4.47 -15.92
CA ARG A 166 15.59 -4.62 -14.98
C ARG A 166 16.03 -3.30 -14.37
N LEU A 167 16.22 -3.33 -13.05
CA LEU A 167 16.91 -2.30 -12.29
C LEU A 167 18.28 -2.01 -12.93
N PRO A 168 18.74 -0.74 -12.91
CA PRO A 168 20.01 -0.34 -13.54
C PRO A 168 21.22 -1.20 -13.12
N ALA A 169 21.24 -1.68 -11.87
CA ALA A 169 22.28 -2.55 -11.35
C ALA A 169 22.39 -3.92 -12.05
N PHE A 170 21.33 -4.35 -12.75
CA PHE A 170 21.23 -5.66 -13.41
C PHE A 170 20.92 -5.54 -14.91
N ALA A 171 21.06 -4.34 -15.48
CA ALA A 171 20.74 -4.06 -16.87
C ALA A 171 21.77 -4.63 -17.87
N ASP A 172 23.02 -4.85 -17.45
CA ASP A 172 24.04 -5.46 -18.29
C ASP A 172 23.75 -6.95 -18.54
N LEU A 173 23.28 -7.27 -19.74
CA LEU A 173 22.91 -8.62 -20.14
C LEU A 173 24.10 -9.53 -20.42
N SER A 174 25.31 -8.99 -20.57
CA SER A 174 26.53 -9.79 -20.69
C SER A 174 26.90 -10.43 -19.35
N THR A 175 26.75 -9.67 -18.25
CA THR A 175 26.93 -10.15 -16.88
C THR A 175 25.71 -10.92 -16.38
N TYR A 176 24.50 -10.48 -16.74
CA TYR A 176 23.25 -11.09 -16.32
C TYR A 176 22.40 -11.53 -17.53
N PRO A 177 22.65 -12.67 -18.17
CA PRO A 177 21.84 -13.09 -19.32
C PRO A 177 20.36 -13.36 -18.92
N VAL A 178 19.39 -13.01 -19.77
CA VAL A 178 17.95 -13.25 -19.49
C VAL A 178 17.62 -14.72 -19.31
N GLU A 179 18.31 -15.56 -20.07
CA GLU A 179 17.97 -16.98 -20.19
C GLU A 179 18.36 -17.76 -18.93
N THR A 180 19.41 -17.32 -18.25
CA THR A 180 20.00 -18.00 -17.09
C THR A 180 19.82 -17.24 -15.79
N THR A 181 19.74 -15.91 -15.81
CA THR A 181 19.65 -15.12 -14.58
C THR A 181 18.26 -15.22 -13.97
N ARG A 182 18.20 -15.53 -12.68
CA ARG A 182 16.97 -15.52 -11.88
C ARG A 182 17.11 -14.56 -10.71
N PHE A 183 16.00 -14.01 -10.25
CA PHE A 183 15.97 -13.04 -9.17
C PHE A 183 15.09 -13.52 -8.02
N HIS A 184 15.41 -13.08 -6.80
CA HIS A 184 14.53 -13.33 -5.66
C HIS A 184 13.17 -12.62 -5.85
N PRO A 185 12.02 -13.31 -5.76
CA PRO A 185 10.71 -12.67 -5.72
C PRO A 185 10.44 -12.02 -4.35
N THR A 186 11.15 -10.95 -4.01
CA THR A 186 11.05 -10.27 -2.70
C THR A 186 9.65 -9.74 -2.41
N PHE A 187 8.90 -9.31 -3.43
CA PHE A 187 7.47 -8.98 -3.28
C PHE A 187 6.65 -10.16 -2.72
N ALA A 188 6.98 -11.41 -3.09
CA ALA A 188 6.30 -12.60 -2.61
C ALA A 188 6.71 -12.95 -1.17
N TYR A 189 7.99 -12.77 -0.84
CA TYR A 189 8.45 -12.93 0.55
C TYR A 189 7.74 -11.96 1.48
N GLU A 190 7.64 -10.68 1.09
CA GLU A 190 6.93 -9.67 1.87
C GLU A 190 5.43 -9.98 1.96
N MET A 191 4.81 -10.46 0.87
CA MET A 191 3.41 -10.89 0.88
C MET A 191 3.16 -12.00 1.91
N ILE A 192 4.03 -13.02 1.95
CA ILE A 192 3.94 -14.13 2.91
C ILE A 192 4.14 -13.61 4.34
N LEU A 193 5.19 -12.82 4.59
CA LEU A 193 5.49 -12.28 5.92
C LEU A 193 4.36 -11.38 6.44
N ASN A 194 3.76 -10.56 5.58
CA ASN A 194 2.62 -9.72 5.93
C ASN A 194 1.39 -10.55 6.33
N VAL A 195 1.08 -11.61 5.58
CA VAL A 195 -0.04 -12.50 5.91
C VAL A 195 0.22 -13.24 7.22
N LEU A 196 1.43 -13.79 7.42
CA LEU A 196 1.80 -14.48 8.64
C LEU A 196 1.76 -13.53 9.86
N ALA A 197 2.28 -12.31 9.73
CA ALA A 197 2.22 -11.30 10.77
C ALA A 197 0.78 -10.92 11.11
N TYR A 198 -0.09 -10.71 10.11
CA TYR A 198 -1.51 -10.45 10.33
C TYR A 198 -2.19 -11.59 11.10
N LEU A 199 -2.01 -12.83 10.66
CA LEU A 199 -2.59 -14.01 11.31
C LEU A 199 -2.09 -14.16 12.75
N PHE A 200 -0.79 -13.95 12.97
CA PHE A 200 -0.20 -13.98 14.29
C PHE A 200 -0.78 -12.89 15.20
N ILE A 201 -0.82 -11.63 14.74
CA ILE A 201 -1.35 -10.51 15.53
C ILE A 201 -2.82 -10.75 15.88
N LEU A 202 -3.64 -11.21 14.94
CA LEU A 202 -5.04 -11.53 15.22
C LEU A 202 -5.20 -12.67 16.22
N TRP A 203 -4.46 -13.77 16.03
CA TRP A 203 -4.49 -14.90 16.95
C TRP A 203 -4.08 -14.46 18.35
N TYR A 204 -2.93 -13.79 18.48
CA TYR A 204 -2.42 -13.31 19.75
C TYR A 204 -3.35 -12.29 20.41
N SER A 205 -3.88 -11.34 19.65
CA SER A 205 -4.80 -10.32 20.16
C SER A 205 -6.10 -10.92 20.69
N ARG A 206 -6.61 -11.98 20.06
CA ARG A 206 -7.87 -12.62 20.48
C ARG A 206 -7.68 -13.52 21.69
N GLN A 207 -6.51 -14.16 21.81
CA GLN A 207 -6.20 -14.97 23.00
C GLN A 207 -5.99 -14.11 24.24
N ASN A 208 -5.38 -12.93 24.09
CA ASN A 208 -4.98 -12.06 25.20
C ASN A 208 -5.83 -10.79 25.32
N GLU A 209 -7.07 -10.81 24.79
CA GLU A 209 -7.91 -9.61 24.66
C GLU A 209 -8.15 -8.89 25.99
N ARG A 210 -8.24 -9.62 27.10
CA ARG A 210 -8.45 -9.04 28.44
C ARG A 210 -7.19 -8.39 29.04
N GLU A 211 -6.01 -8.78 28.56
CA GLU A 211 -4.72 -8.34 29.09
C GLU A 211 -4.13 -7.19 28.28
N LEU A 212 -4.50 -7.11 27.00
CA LEU A 212 -4.00 -6.07 26.10
C LEU A 212 -4.62 -4.72 26.41
N LYS A 213 -3.74 -3.74 26.64
CA LYS A 213 -4.13 -2.34 26.78
C LYS A 213 -4.49 -1.73 25.41
N PRO A 214 -5.34 -0.70 25.37
CA PRO A 214 -5.61 0.03 24.13
C PRO A 214 -4.31 0.49 23.45
N GLY A 215 -4.20 0.24 22.14
CA GLY A 215 -3.02 0.57 21.34
C GLY A 215 -1.94 -0.52 21.33
N ALA A 216 -2.08 -1.60 22.10
CA ALA A 216 -1.10 -2.68 22.11
C ALA A 216 -1.06 -3.44 20.77
N VAL A 217 -2.21 -3.62 20.10
CA VAL A 217 -2.28 -4.32 18.81
C VAL A 217 -1.71 -3.46 17.70
N PHE A 218 -2.00 -2.16 17.71
CA PHE A 218 -1.35 -1.17 16.85
C PHE A 218 0.17 -1.16 17.05
N SER A 219 0.64 -1.25 18.29
CA SER A 219 2.08 -1.31 18.60
C SER A 219 2.73 -2.60 18.09
N LEU A 220 2.07 -3.75 18.25
CA LEU A 220 2.52 -5.01 17.65
C LEU A 220 2.60 -4.91 16.13
N TRP A 221 1.60 -4.30 15.50
CA TRP A 221 1.63 -4.03 14.06
C TRP A 221 2.84 -3.17 13.66
N LEU A 222 3.17 -2.10 14.40
CA LEU A 222 4.36 -1.28 14.12
C LEU A 222 5.66 -2.11 14.16
N ILE A 223 5.79 -3.01 15.14
CA ILE A 223 6.96 -3.89 15.27
C ILE A 223 7.09 -4.79 14.05
N PHE A 224 6.01 -5.50 13.67
CA PHE A 224 6.03 -6.40 12.52
C PHE A 224 6.21 -5.64 11.20
N ALA A 225 5.55 -4.49 11.05
CA ALA A 225 5.68 -3.64 9.89
C ALA A 225 7.11 -3.12 9.73
N GLY A 226 7.81 -2.82 10.84
CA GLY A 226 9.23 -2.45 10.84
C GLY A 226 10.15 -3.63 10.53
N PHE A 227 9.92 -4.79 11.17
CA PHE A 227 10.71 -6.00 10.95
C PHE A 227 10.67 -6.47 9.49
N ASN A 228 9.51 -6.39 8.83
CA ASN A 228 9.36 -6.75 7.42
C ASN A 228 10.11 -5.82 6.44
N ARG A 229 10.78 -4.76 6.93
CA ARG A 229 11.52 -3.77 6.13
C ARG A 229 13.03 -3.84 6.30
N VAL A 230 13.52 -4.77 7.13
CA VAL A 230 14.94 -5.03 7.40
C VAL A 230 15.34 -6.34 6.71
#